data_AF-A0A7U6KFT0-F1
#
_entry.id   AF-A0A7U6KFT0-F1
#
_cell.length_a   1.000
_cell.length_b   1.000
_cell.length_c   1.000
_cell.angle_alpha   90.00
_cell.angle_beta   90.00
_cell.angle_gamma   90.00
#
_symmetry.space_group_name_H-M   'P 1'
#
loop_
_entity.id
_entity.type
_entity.pdbx_description
1 polymer ?
#
loop_
_entity_poly.entity_id
_entity_poly.type
_entity_poly.pdbx_seq_one_letter_code
_entity_poly.pdbx_strand_id
1 'polypeptide(L)' 'MKQIISGIGFFFLGVSILGLYFFAGITYMSKVTEWDAEKGRFFSAISDLGLGRYGTLAFLFIVIGIALNIWGLLKKEAAR' A
#
# COMPACT_ATOMS: atom_id res chain seq x y z
N MET A 1 -18.31 -12.82 9.53
CA MET A 1 -16.98 -13.43 9.78
C MET A 1 -16.13 -13.53 8.52
N LYS A 2 -16.60 -14.13 7.40
CA LYS A 2 -15.81 -14.24 6.15
C LYS A 2 -15.27 -12.91 5.63
N GLN A 3 -16.09 -11.83 5.63
CA GLN A 3 -15.64 -10.50 5.17
C GLN A 3 -14.52 -9.90 6.03
N ILE A 4 -14.54 -10.14 7.35
CA ILE A 4 -13.51 -9.63 8.28
C ILE A 4 -12.18 -10.33 8.00
N ILE A 5 -12.19 -11.66 7.84
CA ILE A 5 -10.98 -12.43 7.53
C ILE A 5 -10.38 -12.00 6.18
N SER A 6 -11.22 -11.85 5.14
CA SER A 6 -10.75 -11.33 3.85
C SER A 6 -10.23 -9.90 3.95
N GLY A 7 -10.90 -9.03 4.73
CA GLY A 7 -10.47 -7.65 4.95
C GLY A 7 -9.11 -7.56 5.62
N ILE A 8 -8.86 -8.37 6.64
CA ILE A 8 -7.55 -8.49 7.30
C ILE A 8 -6.48 -8.93 6.29
N GLY A 9 -6.77 -9.93 5.45
CA GLY A 9 -5.84 -10.41 4.43
C GLY A 9 -5.45 -9.31 3.43
N PHE A 10 -6.42 -8.59 2.88
CA PHE A 10 -6.16 -7.47 1.97
C PHE A 10 -5.39 -6.33 2.64
N PHE A 11 -5.72 -6.01 3.89
CA PHE A 11 -5.02 -4.98 4.65
C PHE A 11 -3.53 -5.34 4.83
N PHE A 12 -3.24 -6.55 5.32
CA PHE A 12 -1.85 -7.01 5.49
C PHE A 12 -1.09 -7.05 4.17
N LEU A 13 -1.71 -7.57 3.10
CA LEU A 13 -1.10 -7.59 1.77
C LEU A 13 -0.73 -6.16 1.31
N GLY A 14 -1.66 -5.22 1.44
CA GLY A 14 -1.43 -3.83 1.06
C GLY A 14 -0.32 -3.17 1.90
N VAL A 15 -0.31 -3.39 3.22
CA VAL A 15 0.75 -2.89 4.11
C VAL A 15 2.12 -3.50 3.75
N SER A 16 2.18 -4.80 3.44
CA SER A 16 3.42 -5.46 3.03
C SER A 16 3.96 -4.90 1.70
N ILE A 17 3.09 -4.71 0.70
CA ILE A 17 3.49 -4.09 -0.57
C ILE A 17 3.99 -2.67 -0.33
N LEU A 18 3.30 -1.90 0.51
CA LEU A 18 3.72 -0.54 0.87
C LEU A 18 5.09 -0.53 1.56
N GLY A 19 5.31 -1.44 2.51
CA GLY A 19 6.58 -1.58 3.21
C GLY A 19 7.74 -1.90 2.27
N LEU A 20 7.54 -2.85 1.35
CA LEU A 20 8.54 -3.20 0.33
C LEU A 20 8.78 -2.05 -0.66
N TYR A 21 7.73 -1.33 -1.05
CA TYR A 21 7.83 -0.14 -1.90
C TYR A 21 8.72 0.93 -1.27
N PHE A 22 8.49 1.27 0.01
CA PHE A 22 9.32 2.23 0.73
C PHE A 22 10.74 1.72 0.95
N PHE A 23 10.89 0.45 1.33
CA PHE A 23 12.21 -0.16 1.53
C PHE A 23 13.05 -0.09 0.26
N ALA A 24 12.49 -0.45 -0.90
CA ALA A 24 13.16 -0.36 -2.18
C ALA A 24 13.51 1.09 -2.54
N GLY A 25 12.57 2.02 -2.37
CA GLY A 25 12.81 3.44 -2.64
C GLY A 25 13.92 4.04 -1.78
N ILE A 26 13.94 3.74 -0.47
CA ILE A 26 14.96 4.23 0.46
C ILE A 26 16.33 3.65 0.15
N THR A 27 16.41 2.34 -0.07
CA THR A 27 17.69 1.66 -0.36
C THR A 27 18.29 2.08 -1.70
N TYR A 28 17.46 2.45 -2.68
CA TYR A 28 17.91 2.94 -3.98
C TYR A 28 18.20 4.44 -4.01
N MET A 29 17.65 5.22 -3.08
CA MET A 29 17.82 6.67 -3.05
C MET A 29 19.28 7.12 -3.07
N SER A 30 20.17 6.39 -2.39
CA SER A 30 21.62 6.66 -2.38
C SER A 30 22.28 6.54 -3.75
N LYS A 31 21.68 5.77 -4.66
CA LYS A 31 22.14 5.54 -6.04
C LYS A 31 21.57 6.54 -7.03
N VAL A 32 20.58 7.34 -6.64
CA VAL A 32 20.03 8.42 -7.46
C VAL A 32 21.00 9.60 -7.42
N THR A 33 21.70 9.83 -8.53
CA THR A 33 22.69 10.91 -8.70
C THR A 33 22.08 12.17 -9.33
N GLU A 34 21.06 12.01 -10.15
CA GLU A 34 20.26 13.09 -10.72
C GLU A 34 18.81 12.87 -10.30
N TRP A 35 18.17 13.90 -9.75
CA TRP A 35 16.76 13.83 -9.38
C TRP A 35 16.03 15.11 -9.72
N ASP A 36 14.77 14.95 -10.09
CA ASP A 36 13.85 16.05 -10.28
C ASP A 36 13.64 16.77 -8.93
N ALA A 37 13.97 18.06 -8.87
CA ALA A 37 13.84 18.86 -7.64
C ALA A 37 12.38 19.07 -7.22
N GLU A 38 11.43 19.04 -8.15
CA GLU A 38 10.00 19.18 -7.85
C GLU A 38 9.42 17.89 -7.26
N LYS A 39 9.90 16.72 -7.71
CA LYS A 39 9.46 15.41 -7.21
C LYS A 39 10.28 14.93 -6.03
N GLY A 40 11.51 15.39 -5.90
CA GLY A 40 12.46 14.94 -4.89
C GLY A 40 13.07 13.57 -5.19
N ARG A 41 14.07 13.24 -4.39
CA ARG A 41 14.96 12.09 -4.62
C ARG A 41 14.28 10.73 -4.43
N PHE A 42 13.33 10.64 -3.50
CA PHE A 42 12.57 9.39 -3.27
C PHE A 42 11.69 9.03 -4.46
N PHE A 43 10.90 9.98 -4.98
CA PHE A 43 10.02 9.69 -6.12
C PHE A 43 10.81 9.45 -7.41
N SER A 44 11.98 10.06 -7.56
CA SER A 44 12.93 9.72 -8.63
C SER A 44 13.42 8.27 -8.48
N ALA A 45 13.83 7.84 -7.28
CA ALA A 45 14.21 6.46 -6.99
C ALA A 45 13.09 5.44 -7.33
N ILE A 46 11.85 5.76 -6.97
CA ILE A 46 10.69 4.94 -7.31
C ILE A 46 10.46 4.87 -8.82
N SER A 47 10.63 5.98 -9.53
CA SER A 47 10.47 6.06 -10.99
C SER A 47 11.52 5.21 -11.69
N ASP A 48 12.79 5.33 -11.28
CA ASP A 48 13.92 4.57 -11.84
C ASP A 48 13.74 3.07 -11.65
N LEU A 49 13.17 2.66 -10.51
CA LEU A 49 12.83 1.27 -10.22
C LEU A 49 11.53 0.79 -10.88
N GLY A 50 10.78 1.65 -11.57
CA GLY A 50 9.48 1.32 -12.17
C GLY A 50 8.40 0.97 -11.15
N LEU A 51 8.53 1.46 -9.90
CA LEU A 51 7.70 1.02 -8.78
C LEU A 51 6.41 1.82 -8.60
N GLY A 52 6.16 2.88 -9.38
CA GLY A 52 5.02 3.79 -9.19
C GLY A 52 3.67 3.09 -9.05
N ARG A 53 3.41 2.06 -9.87
CA ARG A 53 2.16 1.27 -9.84
C ARG A 53 1.94 0.50 -8.52
N TYR A 54 3.01 0.13 -7.83
CA TYR A 54 2.93 -0.67 -6.60
C TYR A 54 2.47 0.16 -5.40
N GLY A 55 2.79 1.46 -5.36
CA GLY A 55 2.24 2.38 -4.36
C GLY A 55 0.72 2.49 -4.47
N THR A 56 0.20 2.65 -5.70
CA THR A 56 -1.24 2.66 -5.96
C THR A 56 -1.90 1.33 -5.60
N LEU A 57 -1.29 0.20 -6.00
CA LEU A 57 -1.81 -1.13 -5.70
C LEU A 57 -1.88 -1.39 -4.19
N ALA A 58 -0.83 -1.01 -3.45
CA ALA A 58 -0.80 -1.12 -1.99
C ALA A 58 -1.93 -0.32 -1.34
N PHE A 59 -2.11 0.93 -1.76
CA PHE A 59 -3.19 1.78 -1.28
C PHE A 59 -4.57 1.17 -1.53
N LEU A 60 -4.82 0.66 -2.74
CA LEU A 60 -6.10 0.01 -3.08
C LEU A 60 -6.37 -1.19 -2.18
N PHE A 61 -5.39 -2.05 -1.92
CA PHE A 61 -5.56 -3.21 -1.04
C PHE A 61 -5.85 -2.81 0.41
N ILE A 62 -5.20 -1.77 0.92
CA ILE A 62 -5.48 -1.23 2.25
C ILE A 62 -6.92 -0.73 2.34
N VAL A 63 -7.37 0.06 1.36
CA VAL A 63 -8.74 0.60 1.31
C VAL A 63 -9.78 -0.50 1.23
N ILE A 64 -9.60 -1.48 0.35
CA ILE A 64 -10.49 -2.64 0.23
C ILE A 64 -10.51 -3.43 1.54
N GLY A 65 -9.35 -3.64 2.16
CA GLY A 65 -9.22 -4.34 3.44
C GLY A 65 -10.02 -3.64 4.56
N ILE A 66 -9.90 -2.32 4.67
CA ILE A 66 -10.65 -1.51 5.64
C ILE A 66 -12.15 -1.58 5.34
N ALA A 67 -12.56 -1.38 4.10
CA ALA A 67 -13.97 -1.41 3.70
C ALA A 67 -14.64 -2.75 4.01
N LEU A 68 -13.97 -3.87 3.72
CA LEU A 68 -14.47 -5.22 4.03
C LEU A 68 -14.57 -5.48 5.53
N ASN A 69 -13.62 -4.97 6.33
CA ASN A 69 -13.68 -5.06 7.79
C ASN A 69 -14.87 -4.28 8.35
N ILE A 70 -15.03 -3.01 7.94
CA ILE A 70 -16.17 -2.17 8.35
C ILE A 70 -17.50 -2.84 7.96
N TRP A 71 -17.62 -3.29 6.71
CA TRP A 71 -18.81 -3.98 6.22
C TRP A 71 -19.11 -5.27 7.01
N GLY A 72 -18.06 -6.04 7.33
CA GLY A 72 -18.17 -7.24 8.13
C GLY A 72 -18.63 -6.99 9.57
N LEU A 73 -18.22 -5.86 10.16
CA LEU A 73 -18.68 -5.42 11.49
C LEU A 73 -20.13 -4.97 11.45
N LEU A 74 -20.51 -4.11 10.50
CA LEU A 74 -21.89 -3.63 10.35
C LEU A 74 -22.88 -4.78 10.15
N LYS A 75 -22.53 -5.78 9.32
CA LYS A 75 -23.37 -6.97 9.15
C LYS A 75 -23.50 -7.81 10.41
N LYS A 76 -22.47 -7.84 11.26
CA LYS A 76 -22.51 -8.56 12.54
C LYS A 76 -23.43 -7.85 13.53
N GLU A 77 -23.42 -6.52 13.56
CA GLU A 77 -24.29 -5.71 14.41
C GLU A 77 -25.75 -5.76 13.95
N ALA A 78 -26.02 -5.69 12.65
CA ALA A 78 -27.38 -5.78 12.11
C ALA A 78 -28.03 -7.17 12.25
N ALA A 79 -27.25 -8.19 12.61
CA ALA A 79 -27.72 -9.56 12.81
C ALA A 79 -27.91 -9.93 14.29
N ARG A 80 -27.67 -8.99 15.21
CA ARG A 80 -27.98 -9.10 16.64
C ARG A 80 -29.33 -8.47 16.94
#